data_AF-A0A8K0NWW2-F1
#
_entry.id   AF-A0A8K0NWW2-F1
#
_cell.length_a   1.000
_cell.length_b   1.000
_cell.length_c   1.000
_cell.angle_alpha   90.00
_cell.angle_beta   90.00
_cell.angle_gamma   90.00
#
_symmetry.space_group_name_H-M   'P 1'
#
loop_
_entity.id
_entity.type
_entity.pdbx_description
1 polymer ?
#
loop_
_entity_poly.entity_id
_entity_poly.type
_entity_poly.pdbx_seq_one_letter_code
_entity_poly.pdbx_strand_id
1 'polypeptide(L)'
;MAKRTQPQWKPSSLSSKVNLKLYNSLTRQKEEFIPKNGNLVKWYSCGPTVYDASHMGHARSYISFDILRRVLSDYFGYDVLYVMNITDIDDKIIKRARQNHLYSEYIRKDHSLSRIIEDANKVMELCREKLGNTTDPDKKVMLSNMLSKVSEAITKLMNAVTENDRAKVRDAKKGFMEEAKDLFSEWLDHNYGSTVEDNSIFAKLPRYWESEYHKDMETLNILPPNVLTRVSEYVPEIVKYIEKIISNGLAYESNGSVYFDVIKFDQMSNHFYAKLVPEAYGDAKSLEEGEVRN
;
A
#
# COMPACT_ATOMS: atom_id res chain seq x y z
N MET A 1 -23.93 -72.56 -28.07
CA MET A 1 -23.33 -71.20 -28.18
C MET A 1 -23.48 -70.52 -26.84
N ALA A 2 -22.38 -70.29 -26.11
CA ALA A 2 -22.42 -69.65 -24.80
C ALA A 2 -22.85 -68.18 -24.93
N LYS A 3 -23.80 -67.73 -24.10
CA LYS A 3 -24.29 -66.34 -24.08
C LYS A 3 -23.12 -65.40 -23.78
N ARG A 4 -22.92 -64.38 -24.63
CA ARG A 4 -21.93 -63.32 -24.39
C ARG A 4 -22.32 -62.53 -23.15
N THR A 5 -21.45 -62.49 -22.17
CA THR A 5 -21.54 -61.59 -21.01
C THR A 5 -20.96 -60.22 -21.37
N GLN A 6 -21.55 -59.15 -20.84
CA GLN A 6 -21.01 -57.79 -20.99
C GLN A 6 -19.60 -57.73 -20.38
N PRO A 7 -18.65 -57.03 -21.04
CA PRO A 7 -17.35 -56.78 -20.44
C PRO A 7 -17.51 -55.98 -19.14
N GLN A 8 -16.64 -56.25 -18.18
CA GLN A 8 -16.65 -55.60 -16.88
C GLN A 8 -16.46 -54.08 -17.07
N TRP A 9 -17.45 -53.28 -16.68
CA TRP A 9 -17.32 -51.83 -16.66
C TRP A 9 -16.23 -51.45 -15.67
N LYS A 10 -15.13 -50.88 -16.19
CA LYS A 10 -14.14 -50.20 -15.37
C LYS A 10 -14.49 -48.72 -15.40
N PRO A 11 -14.71 -48.06 -14.25
CA PRO A 11 -14.71 -46.60 -14.24
C PRO A 11 -13.39 -46.14 -14.88
N SER A 12 -13.41 -45.07 -15.67
CA SER A 12 -12.17 -44.38 -16.02
C SER A 12 -11.44 -44.17 -14.71
N SER A 13 -10.26 -44.77 -14.56
CA SER A 13 -9.40 -44.44 -13.42
C SER A 13 -9.37 -42.92 -13.37
N LEU A 14 -9.83 -42.31 -12.28
CA LEU A 14 -9.47 -40.94 -11.97
C LEU A 14 -7.95 -40.99 -11.91
N SER A 15 -7.37 -40.72 -13.07
CA SER A 15 -5.95 -40.66 -13.32
C SER A 15 -5.40 -39.79 -12.22
N SER A 16 -4.48 -40.36 -11.43
CA SER A 16 -3.38 -39.66 -10.78
C SER A 16 -3.54 -38.14 -10.85
N LYS A 17 -4.15 -37.51 -9.84
CA LYS A 17 -4.16 -36.05 -9.73
C LYS A 17 -2.73 -35.60 -10.04
N VAL A 18 -2.53 -34.82 -11.10
CA VAL A 18 -1.21 -34.32 -11.47
C VAL A 18 -0.61 -33.69 -10.21
N ASN A 19 0.55 -34.16 -9.75
CA ASN A 19 1.15 -33.71 -8.50
C ASN A 19 1.57 -32.25 -8.63
N LEU A 20 0.66 -31.33 -8.30
CA LEU A 20 0.94 -29.92 -8.21
C LEU A 20 2.04 -29.72 -7.16
N LYS A 21 3.13 -29.08 -7.56
CA LYS A 21 4.16 -28.63 -6.63
C LYS A 21 4.22 -27.12 -6.61
N LEU A 22 4.22 -26.54 -5.41
CA LEU A 22 4.39 -25.10 -5.19
C LEU A 22 5.74 -24.84 -4.52
N TYR A 23 6.34 -23.70 -4.86
CA TYR A 23 7.53 -23.25 -4.14
C TYR A 23 7.11 -22.72 -2.77
N ASN A 24 7.61 -23.33 -1.70
CA ASN A 24 7.33 -22.91 -0.33
C ASN A 24 8.47 -22.03 0.17
N SER A 25 8.20 -20.74 0.40
CA SER A 25 9.22 -19.80 0.90
C SER A 25 9.79 -20.19 2.27
N LEU A 26 9.05 -20.95 3.09
CA LEU A 26 9.53 -21.43 4.39
C LEU A 26 10.64 -22.46 4.27
N THR A 27 10.53 -23.39 3.29
CA THR A 27 11.53 -24.45 3.08
C THR A 27 12.47 -24.17 1.92
N ARG A 28 12.17 -23.15 1.12
CA ARG A 28 12.87 -22.75 -0.11
C ARG A 28 12.93 -23.86 -1.16
N GLN A 29 11.95 -24.78 -1.15
CA GLN A 29 11.86 -25.93 -2.04
C GLN A 29 10.50 -26.02 -2.73
N LYS A 30 10.46 -26.78 -3.83
CA LYS A 30 9.19 -27.16 -4.47
C LYS A 30 8.60 -28.37 -3.76
N GLU A 31 7.48 -28.16 -3.09
CA GLU A 31 6.80 -29.18 -2.29
C GLU A 31 5.47 -29.57 -2.93
N GLU A 32 5.06 -30.80 -2.68
CA GLU A 32 3.73 -31.25 -3.09
C GLU A 32 2.65 -30.44 -2.38
N PHE A 33 1.71 -29.90 -3.16
CA PHE A 33 0.62 -29.11 -2.63
C PHE A 33 -0.50 -30.02 -2.14
N ILE A 34 -0.66 -30.09 -0.82
CA ILE A 34 -1.66 -30.90 -0.14
C ILE A 34 -2.60 -29.97 0.64
N PRO A 35 -3.83 -29.70 0.16
CA PRO A 35 -4.76 -28.84 0.88
C PRO A 35 -5.22 -29.47 2.20
N LYS A 36 -5.39 -28.64 3.23
CA LYS A 36 -5.85 -29.09 4.56
C LYS A 36 -7.28 -29.63 4.56
N ASN A 37 -8.15 -29.11 3.67
CA ASN A 37 -9.60 -29.41 3.67
C ASN A 37 -10.01 -30.13 2.38
N GLY A 38 -9.35 -31.24 2.06
CA GLY A 38 -9.67 -32.03 0.86
C GLY A 38 -9.46 -31.23 -0.42
N ASN A 39 -10.54 -30.92 -1.14
CA ASN A 39 -10.47 -30.15 -2.39
C ASN A 39 -10.54 -28.63 -2.20
N LEU A 40 -10.85 -28.15 -0.97
CA LEU A 40 -10.98 -26.73 -0.66
C LEU A 40 -9.63 -26.12 -0.29
N VAL A 41 -9.23 -25.12 -1.05
CA VAL A 41 -8.05 -24.27 -0.83
C VAL A 41 -8.52 -22.94 -0.24
N LYS A 42 -8.13 -22.66 1.01
CA LYS A 42 -8.31 -21.35 1.64
C LYS A 42 -7.06 -20.53 1.40
N TRP A 43 -7.17 -19.45 0.64
CA TRP A 43 -6.05 -18.64 0.22
C TRP A 43 -6.26 -17.17 0.64
N TYR A 44 -5.28 -16.61 1.34
CA TYR A 44 -5.18 -15.18 1.61
C TYR A 44 -4.03 -14.54 0.81
N SER A 45 -4.24 -13.34 0.29
CA SER A 45 -3.18 -12.47 -0.23
C SER A 45 -3.26 -11.07 0.37
N CYS A 46 -2.13 -10.38 0.43
CA CYS A 46 -2.10 -8.96 0.76
C CYS A 46 -2.64 -8.15 -0.41
N GLY A 47 -3.64 -7.31 -0.15
CA GLY A 47 -4.11 -6.32 -1.13
C GLY A 47 -3.40 -4.96 -0.98
N PRO A 48 -3.86 -3.94 -1.71
CA PRO A 48 -3.19 -2.65 -1.80
C PRO A 48 -3.37 -1.78 -0.54
N THR A 49 -2.39 -0.92 -0.32
CA THR A 49 -2.57 0.30 0.50
C THR A 49 -3.09 1.42 -0.39
N VAL A 50 -4.34 1.82 -0.17
CA VAL A 50 -5.10 2.67 -1.10
C VAL A 50 -4.84 4.16 -0.85
N TYR A 51 -3.60 4.61 -1.01
CA TYR A 51 -3.24 6.03 -0.84
C TYR A 51 -2.93 6.76 -2.16
N ASP A 52 -2.66 6.02 -3.23
CA ASP A 52 -2.33 6.52 -4.57
C ASP A 52 -2.70 5.50 -5.66
N ALA A 53 -2.49 5.86 -6.92
CA ALA A 53 -2.73 5.01 -8.09
C ALA A 53 -1.93 3.70 -8.04
N SER A 54 -2.53 2.64 -8.58
CA SER A 54 -1.84 1.35 -8.73
C SER A 54 -0.73 1.44 -9.77
N HIS A 55 0.51 1.13 -9.37
CA HIS A 55 1.64 1.08 -10.29
C HIS A 55 1.81 -0.32 -10.92
N MET A 56 2.65 -0.43 -11.95
CA MET A 56 2.90 -1.70 -12.68
C MET A 56 3.32 -2.88 -11.79
N GLY A 57 4.03 -2.61 -10.67
CA GLY A 57 4.36 -3.64 -9.68
C GLY A 57 3.12 -4.34 -9.09
N HIS A 58 2.06 -3.60 -8.78
CA HIS A 58 0.79 -4.14 -8.31
C HIS A 58 0.13 -4.99 -9.39
N ALA A 59 0.03 -4.45 -10.61
CA ALA A 59 -0.56 -5.17 -11.74
C ALA A 59 0.13 -6.53 -11.96
N ARG A 60 1.47 -6.57 -11.95
CA ARG A 60 2.22 -7.83 -12.09
C ARG A 60 1.85 -8.84 -11.01
N SER A 61 1.78 -8.42 -9.75
CA SER A 61 1.46 -9.29 -8.62
C SER A 61 0.04 -9.84 -8.72
N TYR A 62 -0.96 -8.98 -8.93
CA TYR A 62 -2.36 -9.41 -8.99
C TYR A 62 -2.68 -10.25 -10.23
N ILE A 63 -2.06 -9.96 -11.39
CA ILE A 63 -2.13 -10.84 -12.56
C ILE A 63 -1.54 -12.22 -12.23
N SER A 64 -0.39 -12.26 -11.55
CA SER A 64 0.24 -13.54 -11.19
C SER A 64 -0.64 -14.36 -10.25
N PHE A 65 -1.27 -13.72 -9.25
CA PHE A 65 -2.22 -14.39 -8.36
C PHE A 65 -3.47 -14.86 -9.10
N ASP A 66 -4.00 -14.08 -10.03
CA ASP A 66 -5.16 -14.46 -10.84
C ASP A 66 -4.85 -15.67 -11.75
N ILE A 67 -3.70 -15.67 -12.41
CA ILE A 67 -3.24 -16.82 -13.20
C ILE A 67 -3.12 -18.07 -12.32
N LEU A 68 -2.50 -17.94 -11.14
CA LEU A 68 -2.36 -19.06 -10.22
C LEU A 68 -3.72 -19.57 -9.74
N ARG A 69 -4.65 -18.68 -9.44
CA ARG A 69 -6.02 -19.02 -9.05
C ARG A 69 -6.72 -19.80 -10.15
N ARG A 70 -6.67 -19.32 -11.40
CA ARG A 70 -7.27 -19.99 -12.57
C ARG A 70 -6.63 -21.35 -12.84
N VAL A 71 -5.31 -21.47 -12.71
CA VAL A 71 -4.63 -22.76 -12.84
C VAL A 71 -5.08 -23.73 -11.74
N LEU A 72 -5.19 -23.27 -10.49
CA LEU A 72 -5.69 -24.09 -9.38
C LEU A 72 -7.13 -24.54 -9.60
N SER A 73 -8.03 -23.63 -9.99
CA SER A 73 -9.44 -23.94 -10.16
C SER A 73 -9.74 -24.71 -11.45
N ASP A 74 -9.27 -24.20 -12.59
CA ASP A 74 -9.74 -24.62 -13.91
C ASP A 74 -8.96 -25.83 -14.43
N TYR A 75 -7.65 -25.90 -14.11
CA TYR A 75 -6.79 -27.00 -14.56
C TYR A 75 -6.69 -28.12 -13.52
N PHE A 76 -6.46 -27.79 -12.24
CA PHE A 76 -6.34 -28.79 -11.17
C PHE A 76 -7.67 -29.14 -10.49
N GLY A 77 -8.74 -28.38 -10.74
CA GLY A 77 -10.07 -28.66 -10.21
C GLY A 77 -10.24 -28.35 -8.72
N TYR A 78 -9.40 -27.51 -8.12
CA TYR A 78 -9.53 -27.11 -6.71
C TYR A 78 -10.67 -26.11 -6.51
N ASP A 79 -11.36 -26.22 -5.39
CA ASP A 79 -12.30 -25.19 -4.93
C ASP A 79 -11.52 -24.12 -4.16
N VAL A 80 -11.44 -22.89 -4.69
CA VAL A 80 -10.59 -21.84 -4.13
C VAL A 80 -11.46 -20.78 -3.45
N LEU A 81 -11.33 -20.67 -2.13
CA LEU A 81 -11.82 -19.55 -1.35
C LEU A 81 -10.69 -18.53 -1.18
N TYR A 82 -10.74 -17.47 -2.00
CA TYR A 82 -9.74 -16.41 -2.04
C TYR A 82 -10.19 -15.18 -1.23
N VAL A 83 -9.38 -14.80 -0.25
CA VAL A 83 -9.57 -13.64 0.63
C VAL A 83 -8.46 -12.63 0.38
N MET A 84 -8.80 -11.35 0.30
CA MET A 84 -7.84 -10.27 0.14
C MET A 84 -8.23 -9.09 1.04
N ASN A 85 -7.25 -8.45 1.68
CA ASN A 85 -7.50 -7.23 2.45
C ASN A 85 -7.37 -5.97 1.59
N ILE A 86 -7.88 -4.85 2.08
CA ILE A 86 -7.53 -3.50 1.64
C ILE A 86 -6.99 -2.78 2.87
N THR A 87 -5.78 -2.24 2.73
CA THR A 87 -5.18 -1.40 3.78
C THR A 87 -5.68 0.02 3.58
N ASP A 88 -6.77 0.38 4.26
CA ASP A 88 -7.42 1.69 4.23
C ASP A 88 -7.12 2.56 5.47
N ILE A 89 -6.23 2.08 6.34
CA ILE A 89 -5.65 2.82 7.47
C ILE A 89 -4.13 2.61 7.42
N ASP A 90 -3.38 3.70 7.20
CA ASP A 90 -1.92 3.72 7.10
C ASP A 90 -1.40 5.16 7.25
N ASP A 91 -0.18 5.35 7.73
CA ASP A 91 0.45 6.67 7.87
C ASP A 91 0.53 7.42 6.54
N LYS A 92 0.80 6.72 5.43
CA LYS A 92 0.81 7.31 4.08
C LYS A 92 -0.57 7.83 3.69
N ILE A 93 -1.64 7.12 4.04
CA ILE A 93 -3.02 7.54 3.80
C ILE A 93 -3.33 8.79 4.61
N ILE A 94 -3.04 8.77 5.92
CA ILE A 94 -3.30 9.89 6.83
C ILE A 94 -2.58 11.14 6.34
N LYS A 95 -1.28 11.03 6.06
CA LYS A 95 -0.47 12.14 5.56
C LYS A 95 -0.99 12.67 4.23
N ARG A 96 -1.25 11.80 3.24
CA ARG A 96 -1.70 12.21 1.91
C ARG A 96 -3.10 12.83 1.92
N ALA A 97 -4.02 12.30 2.74
CA ALA A 97 -5.37 12.84 2.87
C ALA A 97 -5.34 14.25 3.48
N ARG A 98 -4.53 14.44 4.54
CA ARG A 98 -4.34 15.74 5.19
C ARG A 98 -3.72 16.77 4.25
N GLN A 99 -2.67 16.38 3.55
CA GLN A 99 -2.02 17.17 2.50
C GLN A 99 -3.00 17.63 1.42
N ASN A 100 -3.77 16.70 0.86
CA ASN A 100 -4.75 17.01 -0.18
C ASN A 100 -5.84 17.95 0.33
N HIS A 101 -6.30 17.76 1.57
CA HIS A 101 -7.29 18.64 2.20
C HIS A 101 -6.76 20.05 2.39
N LEU A 102 -5.61 20.21 3.04
CA LEU A 102 -5.01 21.51 3.32
C LEU A 102 -4.66 22.26 2.03
N TYR A 103 -4.13 21.57 1.04
CA TYR A 103 -3.84 22.15 -0.26
C TYR A 103 -5.11 22.62 -0.98
N SER A 104 -6.17 21.80 -0.98
CA SER A 104 -7.45 22.17 -1.59
C SER A 104 -8.08 23.39 -0.90
N GLU A 105 -8.00 23.46 0.43
CA GLU A 105 -8.43 24.61 1.22
C GLU A 105 -7.61 25.87 0.90
N TYR A 106 -6.29 25.74 0.73
CA TYR A 106 -5.41 26.84 0.35
C TYR A 106 -5.77 27.43 -1.01
N ILE A 107 -6.05 26.57 -2.01
CA ILE A 107 -6.50 27.00 -3.34
C ILE A 107 -7.88 27.64 -3.28
N ARG A 108 -8.82 27.05 -2.51
CA ARG A 108 -10.21 27.53 -2.40
C ARG A 108 -10.30 28.92 -1.78
N LYS A 109 -9.41 29.28 -0.86
CA LYS A 109 -9.34 30.60 -0.23
C LYS A 109 -8.87 31.73 -1.17
N ASP A 110 -8.44 31.38 -2.39
CA ASP A 110 -7.97 32.31 -3.44
C ASP A 110 -7.08 33.45 -2.93
N HIS A 111 -5.96 33.07 -2.32
CA HIS A 111 -5.01 34.01 -1.77
C HIS A 111 -4.49 35.01 -2.84
N SER A 112 -4.17 36.22 -2.37
CA SER A 112 -3.54 37.24 -3.19
C SER A 112 -2.19 36.75 -3.71
N LEU A 113 -1.77 37.28 -4.86
CA LEU A 113 -0.53 36.87 -5.50
C LEU A 113 0.71 37.17 -4.64
N SER A 114 0.70 38.31 -3.94
CA SER A 114 1.76 38.65 -2.98
C SER A 114 1.89 37.61 -1.88
N ARG A 115 0.76 37.12 -1.36
CA ARG A 115 0.75 36.08 -0.33
C ARG A 115 1.28 34.76 -0.85
N ILE A 116 0.87 34.37 -2.06
CA ILE A 116 1.34 33.12 -2.69
C ILE A 116 2.85 33.15 -2.90
N ILE A 117 3.41 34.27 -3.34
CA ILE A 117 4.86 34.43 -3.50
C ILE A 117 5.58 34.37 -2.14
N GLU A 118 5.02 35.00 -1.11
CA GLU A 118 5.56 34.93 0.26
C GLU A 118 5.59 33.48 0.78
N ASP A 119 4.48 32.76 0.64
CA ASP A 119 4.38 31.35 1.07
C ASP A 119 5.30 30.46 0.22
N ALA A 120 5.41 30.71 -1.08
CA ALA A 120 6.33 29.99 -1.97
C ALA A 120 7.78 30.08 -1.52
N ASN A 121 8.23 31.27 -1.08
CA ASN A 121 9.58 31.43 -0.56
C ASN A 121 9.82 30.59 0.70
N LYS A 122 8.83 30.52 1.62
CA LYS A 122 8.90 29.67 2.82
C LYS A 122 8.89 28.18 2.48
N VAL A 123 8.09 27.77 1.50
CA VAL A 123 8.05 26.39 0.97
C VAL A 123 9.42 25.99 0.45
N MET A 124 10.06 26.87 -0.34
CA MET A 124 11.39 26.65 -0.90
C MET A 124 12.48 26.59 0.18
N GLU A 125 12.38 27.42 1.22
CA GLU A 125 13.28 27.40 2.37
C GLU A 125 13.20 26.06 3.13
N LEU A 126 11.99 25.60 3.46
CA LEU A 126 11.78 24.30 4.11
C LEU A 126 12.33 23.15 3.26
N CYS A 127 12.15 23.20 1.94
CA CYS A 127 12.66 22.17 1.05
C CYS A 127 14.20 22.19 0.95
N ARG A 128 14.84 23.36 0.97
CA ARG A 128 16.31 23.49 1.05
C ARG A 128 16.86 22.94 2.37
N GLU A 129 16.19 23.19 3.48
CA GLU A 129 16.57 22.63 4.79
C GLU A 129 16.51 21.10 4.75
N LYS A 130 15.41 20.52 4.24
CA LYS A 130 15.27 19.07 4.04
C LYS A 130 16.35 18.50 3.12
N LEU A 131 16.68 19.19 2.04
CA LEU A 131 17.75 18.79 1.13
C LEU A 131 19.11 18.74 1.85
N GLY A 132 19.40 19.71 2.73
CA GLY A 132 20.61 19.75 3.54
C GLY A 132 20.72 18.59 4.54
N ASN A 133 19.59 18.19 5.13
CA ASN A 133 19.52 17.13 6.13
C ASN A 133 19.40 15.71 5.53
N THR A 134 19.05 15.59 4.25
CA THR A 134 18.92 14.30 3.57
C THR A 134 20.30 13.70 3.33
N THR A 135 20.48 12.41 3.60
CA THR A 135 21.74 11.69 3.34
C THR A 135 21.66 10.82 2.08
N ASP A 136 20.45 10.38 1.72
CA ASP A 136 20.16 9.53 0.57
C ASP A 136 20.38 10.28 -0.77
N PRO A 137 21.26 9.78 -1.66
CA PRO A 137 21.58 10.43 -2.93
C PRO A 137 20.37 10.60 -3.86
N ASP A 138 19.49 9.60 -3.94
CA ASP A 138 18.34 9.62 -4.85
C ASP A 138 17.31 10.65 -4.37
N LYS A 139 17.05 10.70 -3.06
CA LYS A 139 16.21 11.73 -2.46
C LYS A 139 16.79 13.13 -2.64
N LYS A 140 18.12 13.30 -2.57
CA LYS A 140 18.75 14.60 -2.86
C LYS A 140 18.50 15.05 -4.29
N VAL A 141 18.66 14.15 -5.26
CA VAL A 141 18.39 14.44 -6.68
C VAL A 141 16.92 14.80 -6.87
N MET A 142 16.01 14.02 -6.29
CA MET A 142 14.58 14.29 -6.35
C MET A 142 14.23 15.69 -5.80
N LEU A 143 14.65 16.01 -4.58
CA LEU A 143 14.38 17.30 -3.94
C LEU A 143 14.99 18.48 -4.73
N SER A 144 16.21 18.31 -5.26
CA SER A 144 16.87 19.32 -6.08
C SER A 144 16.10 19.60 -7.37
N ASN A 145 15.60 18.55 -8.02
CA ASN A 145 14.78 18.68 -9.22
C ASN A 145 13.45 19.37 -8.92
N MET A 146 12.78 19.03 -7.81
CA MET A 146 11.55 19.71 -7.38
C MET A 146 11.80 21.20 -7.13
N LEU A 147 12.88 21.56 -6.42
CA LEU A 147 13.27 22.96 -6.19
C LEU A 147 13.53 23.70 -7.51
N SER A 148 14.21 23.08 -8.48
CA SER A 148 14.47 23.70 -9.78
C SER A 148 13.16 24.03 -10.50
N LYS A 149 12.27 23.05 -10.62
CA LYS A 149 10.98 23.23 -11.31
C LYS A 149 10.11 24.29 -10.67
N VAL A 150 10.03 24.30 -9.33
CA VAL A 150 9.27 25.32 -8.60
C VAL A 150 9.91 26.70 -8.75
N SER A 151 11.25 26.81 -8.73
CA SER A 151 11.94 28.09 -8.99
C SER A 151 11.66 28.64 -10.38
N GLU A 152 11.68 27.78 -11.39
CA GLU A 152 11.34 28.15 -12.77
C GLU A 152 9.88 28.61 -12.88
N ALA A 153 8.96 27.91 -12.22
CA ALA A 153 7.55 28.27 -12.20
C ALA A 153 7.28 29.62 -11.48
N ILE A 154 7.96 29.88 -10.36
CA ILE A 154 7.92 31.19 -9.68
C ILE A 154 8.44 32.29 -10.60
N THR A 155 9.55 32.05 -11.29
CA THR A 155 10.14 33.03 -12.23
C THR A 155 9.16 33.37 -13.35
N LYS A 156 8.50 32.36 -13.94
CA LYS A 156 7.45 32.58 -14.96
C LYS A 156 6.29 33.40 -14.41
N LEU A 157 5.85 33.11 -13.18
CA LEU A 157 4.80 33.87 -12.52
C LEU A 157 5.19 35.34 -12.29
N MET A 158 6.40 35.60 -11.78
CA MET A 158 6.92 36.95 -11.56
C MET A 158 7.06 37.75 -12.86
N ASN A 159 7.50 37.10 -13.94
CA ASN A 159 7.60 37.75 -15.26
C ASN A 159 6.21 38.13 -15.79
N ALA A 160 5.22 37.24 -15.69
CA ALA A 160 3.85 37.53 -16.10
C ALA A 160 3.24 38.72 -15.33
N VAL A 161 3.57 38.85 -14.04
CA VAL A 161 3.15 40.00 -13.21
C VAL A 161 3.78 41.30 -13.71
N THR A 162 5.06 41.25 -14.06
CA THR A 162 5.81 42.40 -14.57
C THR A 162 5.29 42.86 -15.93
N GLU A 163 4.86 41.92 -16.78
CA GLU A 163 4.22 42.22 -18.08
C GLU A 163 2.80 42.80 -17.96
N ASN A 164 2.20 42.80 -16.75
CA ASN A 164 0.86 43.31 -16.43
C ASN A 164 -0.28 42.69 -17.28
N ASP A 165 -0.07 41.48 -17.81
CA ASP A 165 -1.05 40.73 -18.58
C ASP A 165 -1.87 39.81 -17.67
N ARG A 166 -3.13 40.18 -17.43
CA ARG A 166 -4.00 39.45 -16.50
C ARG A 166 -4.28 38.01 -16.92
N ALA A 167 -4.29 37.71 -18.22
CA ALA A 167 -4.52 36.34 -18.70
C ALA A 167 -3.28 35.48 -18.44
N LYS A 168 -2.09 35.98 -18.82
CA LYS A 168 -0.82 35.30 -18.54
C LYS A 168 -0.57 35.09 -17.05
N VAL A 169 -0.91 36.07 -16.21
CA VAL A 169 -0.78 35.94 -14.74
C VAL A 169 -1.65 34.80 -14.21
N ARG A 170 -2.89 34.67 -14.71
CA ARG A 170 -3.80 33.60 -14.29
C ARG A 170 -3.25 32.22 -14.67
N ASP A 171 -2.79 32.08 -15.91
CA ASP A 171 -2.25 30.80 -16.41
C ASP A 171 -0.94 30.44 -15.71
N ALA A 172 -0.06 31.42 -15.51
CA ALA A 172 1.18 31.23 -14.77
C ALA A 172 0.92 30.88 -13.28
N LYS A 173 -0.09 31.50 -12.64
CA LYS A 173 -0.51 31.16 -11.27
C LYS A 173 -0.96 29.71 -11.21
N LYS A 174 -1.81 29.29 -12.15
CA LYS A 174 -2.30 27.90 -12.21
C LYS A 174 -1.15 26.91 -12.40
N GLY A 175 -0.28 27.13 -13.38
CA GLY A 175 0.86 26.26 -13.64
C GLY A 175 1.85 26.21 -12.47
N PHE A 176 2.08 27.33 -11.79
CA PHE A 176 2.88 27.37 -10.57
C PHE A 176 2.28 26.52 -9.45
N MET A 177 0.99 26.67 -9.17
CA MET A 177 0.32 25.88 -8.13
C MET A 177 0.35 24.39 -8.47
N GLU A 178 0.16 24.01 -9.75
CA GLU A 178 0.26 22.61 -10.18
C GLU A 178 1.67 22.03 -9.96
N GLU A 179 2.72 22.74 -10.37
CA GLU A 179 4.11 22.27 -10.22
C GLU A 179 4.57 22.27 -8.75
N ALA A 180 4.13 23.25 -7.96
CA ALA A 180 4.51 23.41 -6.57
C ALA A 180 3.66 22.58 -5.59
N LYS A 181 2.65 21.85 -6.10
CA LYS A 181 1.65 21.14 -5.29
C LYS A 181 2.26 20.30 -4.19
N ASP A 182 3.24 19.46 -4.49
CA ASP A 182 3.81 18.53 -3.51
C ASP A 182 4.60 19.27 -2.42
N LEU A 183 5.41 20.27 -2.79
CA LEU A 183 6.16 21.07 -1.81
C LEU A 183 5.22 21.92 -0.94
N PHE A 184 4.19 22.52 -1.53
CA PHE A 184 3.16 23.26 -0.79
C PHE A 184 2.38 22.34 0.14
N SER A 185 1.98 21.17 -0.33
CA SER A 185 1.24 20.21 0.48
C SER A 185 2.05 19.78 1.69
N GLU A 186 3.35 19.49 1.52
CA GLU A 186 4.25 19.14 2.61
C GLU A 186 4.45 20.30 3.60
N TRP A 187 4.61 21.54 3.11
CA TRP A 187 4.72 22.72 3.98
C TRP A 187 3.43 23.01 4.74
N LEU A 188 2.28 22.93 4.07
CA LEU A 188 0.96 23.11 4.71
C LEU A 188 0.74 22.05 5.79
N ASP A 189 1.07 20.79 5.50
CA ASP A 189 0.98 19.69 6.45
C ASP A 189 1.86 19.92 7.68
N HIS A 190 3.09 20.38 7.48
CA HIS A 190 4.01 20.69 8.55
C HIS A 190 3.49 21.79 9.50
N ASN A 191 2.84 22.83 8.95
CA ASN A 191 2.39 23.98 9.75
C ASN A 191 0.97 23.84 10.30
N TYR A 192 0.09 23.14 9.58
CA TYR A 192 -1.34 23.11 9.86
C TYR A 192 -1.91 21.69 9.97
N GLY A 193 -1.11 20.64 9.83
CA GLY A 193 -1.58 19.25 9.92
C GLY A 193 -2.26 18.94 11.25
N SER A 194 -1.74 19.45 12.36
CA SER A 194 -2.35 19.26 13.69
C SER A 194 -3.75 19.87 13.81
N THR A 195 -4.15 20.78 12.93
CA THR A 195 -5.49 21.41 12.94
C THR A 195 -6.57 20.57 12.25
N VAL A 196 -6.19 19.48 11.58
CA VAL A 196 -7.12 18.63 10.81
C VAL A 196 -7.61 17.49 11.69
N GLU A 197 -8.78 17.66 12.28
CA GLU A 197 -9.40 16.70 13.22
C GLU A 197 -10.60 15.94 12.64
N ASP A 198 -11.13 16.36 11.48
CA ASP A 198 -12.29 15.69 10.88
C ASP A 198 -11.89 14.35 10.26
N ASN A 199 -12.29 13.27 10.93
CA ASN A 199 -12.05 11.89 10.51
C ASN A 199 -12.61 11.56 9.11
N SER A 200 -13.63 12.29 8.63
CA SER A 200 -14.20 12.06 7.30
C SER A 200 -13.18 12.35 6.18
N ILE A 201 -12.18 13.18 6.44
CA ILE A 201 -11.11 13.52 5.49
C ILE A 201 -10.26 12.28 5.19
N PHE A 202 -9.94 11.49 6.22
CA PHE A 202 -9.09 10.31 6.11
C PHE A 202 -9.81 9.13 5.47
N ALA A 203 -11.14 9.12 5.45
CA ALA A 203 -11.92 8.07 4.79
C ALA A 203 -12.13 8.32 3.28
N LYS A 204 -12.13 9.57 2.81
CA LYS A 204 -12.43 9.89 1.40
C LYS A 204 -11.35 9.40 0.43
N LEU A 205 -10.09 9.66 0.76
CA LEU A 205 -8.94 9.29 -0.07
C LEU A 205 -8.86 7.77 -0.32
N PRO A 206 -8.89 6.90 0.71
CA PRO A 206 -8.78 5.47 0.50
C PRO A 206 -9.96 4.89 -0.28
N ARG A 207 -11.17 5.40 -0.09
CA ARG A 207 -12.36 4.95 -0.85
C ARG A 207 -12.26 5.30 -2.34
N TYR A 208 -11.72 6.48 -2.65
CA TYR A 208 -11.45 6.87 -4.04
C TYR A 208 -10.45 5.91 -4.69
N TRP A 209 -9.29 5.70 -4.07
CA TRP A 209 -8.24 4.84 -4.64
C TRP A 209 -8.58 3.35 -4.63
N GLU A 210 -9.38 2.87 -3.68
CA GLU A 210 -9.97 1.54 -3.71
C GLU A 210 -10.85 1.36 -4.96
N SER A 211 -11.65 2.37 -5.30
CA SER A 211 -12.51 2.33 -6.49
C SER A 211 -11.68 2.34 -7.78
N GLU A 212 -10.63 3.16 -7.85
CA GLU A 212 -9.72 3.18 -9.00
C GLU A 212 -8.96 1.85 -9.14
N TYR A 213 -8.48 1.29 -8.03
CA TYR A 213 -7.87 -0.05 -8.00
C TYR A 213 -8.80 -1.11 -8.60
N HIS A 214 -10.08 -1.12 -8.22
CA HIS A 214 -11.03 -2.10 -8.77
C HIS A 214 -11.25 -1.93 -10.28
N LYS A 215 -11.31 -0.69 -10.78
CA LYS A 215 -11.40 -0.43 -12.23
C LYS A 215 -10.17 -0.93 -12.97
N ASP A 216 -8.98 -0.74 -12.41
CA ASP A 216 -7.73 -1.25 -12.98
C ASP A 216 -7.74 -2.79 -13.03
N MET A 217 -8.14 -3.44 -11.93
CA MET A 217 -8.22 -4.91 -11.88
C MET A 217 -9.23 -5.48 -12.89
N GLU A 218 -10.39 -4.83 -13.03
CA GLU A 218 -11.40 -5.20 -14.02
C GLU A 218 -10.88 -5.04 -15.45
N THR A 219 -10.19 -3.92 -15.74
CA THR A 219 -9.58 -3.67 -17.06
C THR A 219 -8.52 -4.71 -17.41
N LEU A 220 -7.80 -5.22 -16.41
CA LEU A 220 -6.82 -6.31 -16.54
C LEU A 220 -7.44 -7.71 -16.57
N ASN A 221 -8.77 -7.83 -16.52
CA ASN A 221 -9.52 -9.10 -16.48
C ASN A 221 -9.13 -10.00 -15.28
N ILE A 222 -8.78 -9.38 -14.16
CA ILE A 222 -8.48 -10.05 -12.90
C ILE A 222 -9.79 -10.35 -12.18
N LEU A 223 -9.95 -11.60 -11.71
CA LEU A 223 -11.15 -11.98 -10.97
C LEU A 223 -11.15 -11.33 -9.58
N PRO A 224 -12.30 -10.79 -9.11
CA PRO A 224 -12.39 -10.26 -7.75
C PRO A 224 -12.19 -11.39 -6.72
N PRO A 225 -11.68 -11.07 -5.52
CA PRO A 225 -11.62 -12.03 -4.42
C PRO A 225 -13.02 -12.48 -4.01
N ASN A 226 -13.13 -13.67 -3.42
CA ASN A 226 -14.40 -14.14 -2.86
C ASN A 226 -14.80 -13.33 -1.63
N VAL A 227 -13.82 -12.90 -0.84
CA VAL A 227 -14.02 -12.05 0.33
C VAL A 227 -12.99 -10.92 0.30
N LEU A 228 -13.47 -9.69 0.42
CA LEU A 228 -12.66 -8.50 0.58
C LEU A 228 -12.85 -7.96 1.99
N THR A 229 -11.76 -7.75 2.72
CA THR A 229 -11.79 -7.18 4.09
C THR A 229 -11.09 -5.84 4.12
N ARG A 230 -11.55 -4.89 4.93
CA ARG A 230 -10.89 -3.59 5.09
C ARG A 230 -10.41 -3.43 6.52
N VAL A 231 -9.24 -2.83 6.72
CA VAL A 231 -8.69 -2.65 8.08
C VAL A 231 -9.68 -1.87 8.95
N SER A 232 -10.28 -0.81 8.42
CA SER A 232 -11.28 0.00 9.14
C SER A 232 -12.51 -0.77 9.63
N GLU A 233 -12.88 -1.86 8.96
CA GLU A 233 -14.05 -2.69 9.29
C GLU A 233 -13.75 -3.73 10.39
N TYR A 234 -12.47 -4.00 10.66
CA TYR A 234 -12.00 -5.05 11.58
C TYR A 234 -11.22 -4.51 12.78
N VAL A 235 -11.25 -3.19 13.03
CA VAL A 235 -10.59 -2.57 14.19
C VAL A 235 -10.99 -3.22 15.51
N PRO A 236 -12.27 -3.51 15.80
CA PRO A 236 -12.66 -4.19 17.05
C PRO A 236 -12.01 -5.56 17.22
N GLU A 237 -11.94 -6.36 16.16
CA GLU A 237 -11.29 -7.67 16.16
C GLU A 237 -9.78 -7.57 16.34
N ILE A 238 -9.15 -6.58 15.72
CA ILE A 238 -7.71 -6.29 15.87
C ILE A 238 -7.41 -5.94 17.34
N VAL A 239 -8.19 -5.05 17.95
CA VAL A 239 -8.04 -4.67 19.37
C VAL A 239 -8.17 -5.91 20.27
N LYS A 240 -9.22 -6.71 20.07
CA LYS A 240 -9.43 -7.95 20.83
C LYS A 240 -8.28 -8.96 20.66
N TYR A 241 -7.68 -9.01 19.46
CA TYR A 241 -6.52 -9.86 19.21
C TYR A 241 -5.28 -9.35 19.96
N ILE A 242 -5.03 -8.04 19.94
CA ILE A 242 -3.94 -7.40 20.69
C ILE A 242 -4.11 -7.61 22.20
N GLU A 243 -5.31 -7.40 22.74
CA GLU A 243 -5.64 -7.68 24.14
C GLU A 243 -5.28 -9.12 24.53
N LYS A 244 -5.53 -10.09 23.64
CA LYS A 244 -5.14 -11.48 23.87
C LYS A 244 -3.62 -11.65 23.90
N ILE A 245 -2.88 -11.00 23.01
CA ILE A 245 -1.40 -11.03 23.03
C ILE A 245 -0.86 -10.45 24.34
N ILE A 246 -1.41 -9.32 24.80
CA ILE A 246 -1.07 -8.71 26.09
C ILE A 246 -1.37 -9.69 27.23
N SER A 247 -2.55 -10.32 27.23
CA SER A 247 -2.94 -11.28 28.27
C SER A 247 -2.03 -12.52 28.34
N ASN A 248 -1.44 -12.90 27.19
CA ASN A 248 -0.44 -13.97 27.11
C ASN A 248 0.97 -13.50 27.53
N GLY A 249 1.13 -12.22 27.88
CA GLY A 249 2.40 -11.60 28.24
C GLY A 249 3.37 -11.46 27.07
N LEU A 250 2.88 -11.47 25.81
CA LEU A 250 3.71 -11.36 24.59
C LEU A 250 3.70 -9.97 23.96
N ALA A 251 3.09 -9.00 24.63
CA ALA A 251 3.12 -7.60 24.24
C ALA A 251 3.27 -6.72 25.48
N TYR A 252 3.80 -5.53 25.28
CA TYR A 252 3.98 -4.50 26.30
C TYR A 252 3.58 -3.13 25.76
N GLU A 253 3.16 -2.25 26.66
CA GLU A 253 2.85 -0.86 26.34
C GLU A 253 4.09 0.02 26.56
N SER A 254 4.25 1.04 25.71
CA SER A 254 5.26 2.08 25.84
C SER A 254 4.80 3.34 25.11
N ASN A 255 4.77 4.47 25.80
CA ASN A 255 4.40 5.80 25.27
C ASN A 255 3.05 5.84 24.53
N GLY A 256 2.05 5.10 25.02
CA GLY A 256 0.71 5.01 24.42
C GLY A 256 0.60 4.01 23.26
N SER A 257 1.70 3.35 22.88
CA SER A 257 1.76 2.33 21.83
C SER A 257 1.93 0.93 22.42
N VAL A 258 1.44 -0.09 21.70
CA VAL A 258 1.60 -1.50 22.10
C VAL A 258 2.57 -2.19 21.15
N TYR A 259 3.59 -2.84 21.70
CA TYR A 259 4.65 -3.52 20.96
C TYR A 259 4.60 -5.03 21.22
N PHE A 260 4.95 -5.82 20.21
CA PHE A 260 5.10 -7.27 20.34
C PHE A 260 6.50 -7.63 20.85
N ASP A 261 6.59 -8.46 21.88
CA ASP A 261 7.87 -8.89 22.47
C ASP A 261 8.44 -10.09 21.72
N VAL A 262 9.25 -9.80 20.70
CA VAL A 262 9.91 -10.81 19.86
C VAL A 262 10.88 -11.68 20.64
N ILE A 263 11.54 -11.14 21.67
CA ILE A 263 12.52 -11.87 22.49
C ILE A 263 11.80 -12.90 23.34
N LYS A 264 10.75 -12.47 24.04
CA LYS A 264 9.95 -13.37 24.87
C LYS A 264 9.22 -14.43 24.04
N PHE A 265 8.74 -14.05 22.86
CA PHE A 265 8.15 -15.02 21.92
C PHE A 265 9.16 -16.10 21.53
N ASP A 266 10.40 -15.74 21.17
CA ASP A 266 11.44 -16.70 20.77
C ASP A 266 11.91 -17.61 21.93
N GLN A 267 11.81 -17.14 23.17
CA GLN A 267 12.12 -17.93 24.37
C GLN A 267 11.04 -18.96 24.73
N MET A 268 9.83 -18.86 24.18
CA MET A 268 8.75 -19.82 24.45
C MET A 268 8.93 -21.13 23.66
N SER A 269 8.59 -22.26 24.28
CA SER A 269 8.69 -23.55 23.61
C SER A 269 7.84 -23.61 22.33
N ASN A 270 8.43 -24.08 21.24
CA ASN A 270 7.82 -24.19 19.90
C ASN A 270 7.53 -22.85 19.18
N HIS A 271 7.98 -21.73 19.74
CA HIS A 271 7.91 -20.43 19.10
C HIS A 271 9.30 -20.08 18.56
N PHE A 272 9.34 -19.54 17.33
CA PHE A 272 10.58 -19.05 16.74
C PHE A 272 10.26 -17.81 15.93
N TYR A 273 10.97 -16.71 16.21
CA TYR A 273 10.86 -15.48 15.45
C TYR A 273 11.67 -15.57 14.15
N ALA A 274 11.34 -14.76 13.14
CA ALA A 274 12.04 -14.69 11.85
C ALA A 274 12.12 -16.02 11.04
N LYS A 275 11.18 -16.97 11.22
CA LYS A 275 11.19 -18.28 10.49
C LYS A 275 11.28 -18.18 8.96
N LEU A 276 10.69 -17.14 8.35
CA LEU A 276 10.67 -16.98 6.89
C LEU A 276 11.97 -16.40 6.33
N VAL A 277 12.66 -15.57 7.11
CA VAL A 277 13.95 -14.96 6.75
C VAL A 277 14.88 -15.06 7.95
N PRO A 278 15.40 -16.27 8.28
CA PRO A 278 16.21 -16.47 9.47
C PRO A 278 17.49 -15.63 9.49
N GLU A 279 17.99 -15.26 8.31
CA GLU A 279 19.19 -14.44 8.17
C GLU A 279 19.01 -12.99 8.65
N ALA A 280 17.76 -12.51 8.80
CA ALA A 280 17.46 -11.19 9.34
C ALA A 280 17.32 -11.17 10.87
N TYR A 281 17.46 -12.32 11.54
CA TYR A 281 17.33 -12.40 12.99
C TYR A 281 18.45 -11.64 13.70
N GLY A 282 18.09 -10.70 14.59
CA GLY A 282 19.05 -9.87 15.34
C GLY A 282 19.68 -8.73 14.53
N ASP A 283 19.34 -8.57 13.26
CA ASP A 283 19.76 -7.44 12.44
C ASP A 283 18.73 -6.30 12.54
N ALA A 284 18.92 -5.43 13.54
CA ALA A 284 18.06 -4.27 13.77
C ALA A 284 17.95 -3.36 12.55
N LYS A 285 18.99 -3.30 11.70
CA LYS A 285 19.01 -2.43 10.53
C LYS A 285 18.12 -2.96 9.40
N SER A 286 18.14 -4.27 9.17
CA SER A 286 17.25 -4.92 8.20
C SER A 286 15.77 -4.88 8.62
N LEU A 287 15.49 -4.85 9.93
CA LEU A 287 14.13 -4.72 10.48
C LEU A 287 13.54 -3.33 10.24
N GLU A 288 14.34 -2.26 10.43
CA GLU A 288 13.94 -0.88 10.12
C GLU A 288 13.75 -0.67 8.59
N GLU A 289 14.58 -1.27 7.75
CA GLU A 289 14.48 -1.14 6.29
C GLU A 289 13.24 -1.85 5.69
N GLY A 290 12.72 -2.90 6.36
CA GLY A 290 11.53 -3.65 5.95
C GLY A 290 10.21 -2.90 6.13
N GLU A 291 10.13 -1.99 7.10
CA GLU A 291 8.95 -1.13 7.32
C GLU A 291 8.87 0.03 6.31
N VAL A 292 10.00 0.45 5.74
CA VAL A 292 10.07 1.58 4.80
C VAL A 292 9.75 1.17 3.35
N ARG A 293 9.83 -0.13 3.02
CA ARG A 293 9.72 -0.64 1.63
C ARG A 293 8.38 -1.27 1.24
N ASN A 294 7.39 -1.32 2.14
CA ASN A 294 6.00 -1.64 1.79
C ASN A 294 5.17 -0.37 1.71
#